data_AF-A0A938QAE1-F1
#
_entry.id   AF-A0A938QAE1-F1
#
_cell.length_a   1.000
_cell.length_b   1.000
_cell.length_c   1.000
_cell.angle_alpha   90.00
_cell.angle_beta   90.00
_cell.angle_gamma   90.00
#
_symmetry.space_group_name_H-M   'P 1'
#
loop_
_entity.id
_entity.type
_entity.pdbx_description
1 polymer ?
#
loop_
_entity_poly.entity_id
_entity_poly.type
_entity_poly.pdbx_seq_one_letter_code
_entity_poly.pdbx_strand_id
1 'polypeptide(L)' 'MLDSMHKNYLLGSIPARPFPMEEAIQNDIEDLSNQYPYLKGRKAGEFLDISLLKSMEDEGFFKKLYGK' A
#
# COMPACT_ATOMS: atom_id res chain seq x y z
N MET A 1 -8.05 -1.20 -20.70
CA MET A 1 -8.01 -0.66 -19.32
C MET A 1 -6.87 -1.30 -18.51
N LEU A 2 -6.75 -2.64 -18.51
CA LEU A 2 -5.67 -3.38 -17.85
C LEU A 2 -4.26 -2.93 -18.28
N ASP A 3 -4.00 -2.79 -19.59
CA ASP A 3 -2.71 -2.33 -20.09
C ASP A 3 -2.35 -0.90 -19.70
N SER A 4 -3.37 -0.04 -19.52
CA SER A 4 -3.17 1.35 -19.09
C SER A 4 -2.80 1.40 -17.60
N MET A 5 -3.43 0.56 -16.78
CA MET A 5 -3.05 0.38 -15.38
C MET A 5 -1.65 -0.21 -15.25
N HIS A 6 -1.33 -1.27 -16.01
CA HIS A 6 -0.01 -1.90 -16.00
C HIS A 6 1.10 -0.91 -16.38
N LYS A 7 0.86 -0.05 -17.39
CA LYS A 7 1.84 0.97 -17.78
C LYS A 7 1.96 2.11 -16.77
N ASN A 8 0.86 2.60 -16.20
CA ASN A 8 0.87 3.72 -15.26
C ASN A 8 1.36 3.34 -13.85
N TYR A 9 1.07 2.13 -13.38
CA TYR A 9 1.45 1.69 -12.03
C TYR A 9 2.81 0.96 -11.97
N LEU A 10 3.30 0.35 -13.07
CA LEU A 10 4.57 -0.41 -13.06
C LEU A 10 5.70 0.17 -13.91
N LEU A 11 5.40 0.90 -15.00
CA LEU A 11 6.42 1.32 -15.98
C LEU A 11 6.74 2.83 -15.98
N GLY A 12 5.89 3.68 -15.39
CA GLY A 12 6.05 5.14 -15.46
C GLY A 12 6.87 5.79 -14.33
N SER A 13 6.92 5.14 -13.18
CA SER A 13 7.76 5.41 -11.99
C SER A 13 6.97 4.80 -10.84
N ILE A 14 7.44 3.67 -10.30
CA ILE A 14 6.98 3.26 -8.97
C ILE A 14 7.25 4.49 -8.09
N PRO A 15 6.23 5.12 -7.47
CA PRO A 15 6.48 6.23 -6.59
C PRO A 15 7.53 5.76 -5.59
N ALA A 16 8.64 6.50 -5.48
CA ALA A 16 9.80 6.08 -4.69
C ALA A 16 9.43 5.72 -3.24
N ARG A 17 8.27 6.21 -2.77
CA ARG A 17 7.66 5.84 -1.52
C ARG A 17 6.34 5.09 -1.78
N PRO A 18 6.26 3.79 -1.45
CA PRO A 18 5.01 3.04 -1.50
C PRO A 18 4.20 3.42 -0.26
N PHE A 19 3.53 4.57 -0.31
CA PHE A 19 2.52 4.85 0.69
C PHE A 19 1.33 3.93 0.43
N PRO A 20 0.86 3.17 1.44
CA PRO A 20 -0.33 2.35 1.29
C PRO A 20 -1.51 3.26 0.95
N MET A 21 -2.23 2.91 -0.11
CA MET A 21 -3.52 3.54 -0.41
C MET A 21 -4.58 2.82 0.42
N GLU A 22 -5.02 3.45 1.51
CA GLU A 22 -5.94 2.83 2.46
C GLU A 22 -7.25 2.41 1.80
N GLU A 23 -7.75 3.19 0.84
CA GLU A 23 -8.96 2.89 0.08
C GLU A 23 -8.78 1.65 -0.81
N ALA A 24 -7.61 1.50 -1.45
CA ALA A 24 -7.33 0.33 -2.27
C ALA A 24 -7.28 -0.94 -1.42
N ILE A 25 -6.64 -0.85 -0.26
CA ILE A 25 -6.54 -1.97 0.69
C ILE A 25 -7.91 -2.30 1.28
N GLN A 26 -8.76 -1.30 1.55
CA GLN A 26 -10.13 -1.52 2.01
C GLN A 26 -10.96 -2.27 0.96
N ASN A 27 -10.84 -1.91 -0.33
CA ASN A 27 -11.51 -2.61 -1.41
C ASN A 27 -11.05 -4.07 -1.51
N ASP A 28 -9.74 -4.32 -1.41
CA ASP A 28 -9.19 -5.68 -1.44
C ASP A 28 -9.69 -6.52 -0.26
N ILE A 29 -9.77 -5.94 0.95
CA ILE A 29 -10.35 -6.60 2.13
C ILE A 29 -11.81 -6.99 1.89
N GLU A 30 -12.59 -6.10 1.30
CA GLU A 30 -14.01 -6.33 1.00
C GLU A 30 -14.18 -7.43 -0.07
N ASP A 31 -13.39 -7.39 -1.13
CA ASP A 31 -13.40 -8.39 -2.20
C ASP A 31 -13.03 -9.78 -1.67
N LEU A 32 -11.97 -9.85 -0.86
CA LEU A 32 -11.49 -11.08 -0.23
C LEU A 32 -12.44 -11.60 0.86
N SER A 33 -13.27 -10.75 1.45
CA SER A 33 -14.21 -11.17 2.52
C SER A 33 -15.24 -12.20 2.04
N ASN A 34 -15.47 -12.30 0.73
CA ASN A 34 -16.32 -13.33 0.12
C ASN A 34 -15.71 -14.74 0.27
N GLN A 35 -14.39 -14.85 0.17
CA GLN A 35 -13.65 -16.11 0.30
C GLN A 35 -13.19 -16.36 1.74
N TYR A 36 -12.92 -15.28 2.48
CA TYR A 36 -12.32 -15.32 3.81
C TYR A 36 -13.22 -14.60 4.82
N PRO A 37 -14.13 -15.33 5.51
CA PRO A 37 -15.13 -14.72 6.39
C PRO A 37 -14.55 -13.88 7.54
N TYR A 38 -13.32 -14.17 7.98
CA TYR A 38 -12.64 -13.41 9.03
C TYR A 38 -12.24 -11.98 8.58
N LEU A 39 -12.27 -11.69 7.28
CA LEU A 39 -12.03 -10.35 6.73
C LEU A 39 -13.30 -9.49 6.72
N LYS A 40 -14.48 -10.07 6.96
CA LYS A 40 -15.75 -9.35 6.85
C LYS A 40 -15.84 -8.21 7.87
N GLY A 41 -16.03 -6.99 7.38
CA GLY A 41 -16.16 -5.78 8.20
C GLY A 41 -14.84 -5.26 8.78
N ARG A 42 -13.71 -5.91 8.48
CA ARG A 42 -12.38 -5.44 8.87
C ARG A 42 -12.04 -4.14 8.14
N LYS A 43 -11.23 -3.32 8.80
CA LYS A 43 -10.77 -2.03 8.28
C LYS A 43 -9.31 -2.10 7.83
N ALA A 44 -9.00 -1.40 6.74
CA ALA A 44 -7.63 -1.30 6.23
C ALA A 44 -6.63 -0.81 7.29
N GLY A 45 -7.03 0.15 8.14
CA GLY A 45 -6.23 0.60 9.29
C GLY A 45 -5.83 -0.50 10.30
N GLU A 46 -6.50 -1.66 10.32
CA GLU A 46 -6.08 -2.80 11.15
C GLU A 46 -4.88 -3.57 10.56
N PHE A 47 -4.56 -3.33 9.29
CA PHE A 47 -3.46 -3.96 8.56
C PHE A 47 -2.37 -2.95 8.17
N LEU A 48 -2.54 -1.68 8.54
CA LEU A 48 -1.65 -0.58 8.21
C LEU A 48 -1.12 0.06 9.48
N ASP A 49 0.20 0.13 9.59
CA ASP A 49 0.87 0.93 10.59
C ASP A 49 1.56 2.13 9.94
N ILE A 50 0.79 3.22 9.79
CA ILE A 50 1.30 4.48 9.25
C ILE A 50 2.35 5.09 10.19
N SER A 51 2.26 4.82 11.50
CA SER A 51 3.20 5.36 12.48
C SER A 51 4.60 4.75 12.31
N LEU A 52 4.66 3.45 12.01
CA LEU A 52 5.91 2.75 11.65
C LEU A 52 6.51 3.29 10.36
N LEU A 53 5.70 3.48 9.31
CA LEU A 53 6.19 4.06 8.04
C LEU A 53 6.77 5.46 8.25
N LYS A 54 6.11 6.26 9.11
CA LYS A 54 6.60 7.59 9.46
C LYS A 54 7.89 7.52 10.27
N SER A 55 8.02 6.61 11.24
CA SER A 55 9.26 6.47 12.01
C SER A 55 10.42 6.05 11.12
N MET A 56 10.20 5.16 10.15
CA MET A 56 11.23 4.77 9.17
C MET A 56 11.68 5.94 8.30
N GLU A 57 10.75 6.82 7.88
CA GLU A 57 11.09 8.06 7.16
C GLU A 57 11.90 9.01 8.04
N ASP A 58 11.46 9.24 9.27
CA ASP A 58 12.12 10.14 10.24
C ASP A 58 13.52 9.65 10.61
N GLU A 59 13.73 8.33 10.70
CA GLU A 59 15.04 7.69 10.90
C GLU A 59 15.93 7.71 9.65
N GLY A 60 15.43 8.22 8.53
CA GLY A 60 16.17 8.32 7.27
C GLY A 60 16.40 6.97 6.59
N PHE A 61 15.60 5.94 6.93
CA PHE A 61 15.71 4.61 6.34
C PHE A 61 15.63 4.67 4.81
N PHE A 62 14.60 5.32 4.27
CA PHE A 62 14.40 5.42 2.83
C PHE A 62 15.45 6.31 2.15
N LYS A 63 15.92 7.35 2.83
CA LYS A 63 17.04 8.18 2.36
C LYS A 63 18.32 7.35 2.23
N LYS A 64 18.58 6.41 3.14
CA LYS A 64 19.71 5.48 3.06
C LYS A 64 19.49 4.39 2.00
N LEU A 65 18.26 3.88 1.88
CA LEU A 65 17.93 2.80 0.96
C LEU A 65 17.99 3.23 -0.51
N TYR A 66 17.52 4.45 -0.80
CA TYR A 66 17.43 4.99 -2.17
C TYR A 66 18.43 6.11 -2.47
N GLY A 67 19.15 6.59 -1.46
CA GLY A 67 20.26 7.53 -1.64
C GLY A 67 21.38 6.86 -2.40
N LYS A 68 21.62 7.32 -3.62
CA LYS A 68 22.88 7.07 -4.33
C LYS A 68 24.01 7.86 -3.68
#